data_AF-A0A382DDI6-F1
#
_entry.id   AF-A0A382DDI6-F1
#
_cell.length_a   1.000
_cell.length_b   1.000
_cell.length_c   1.000
_cell.angle_alpha   90.00
_cell.angle_beta   90.00
_cell.angle_gamma   90.00
#
_symmetry.space_group_name_H-M   'P 1'
#
loop_
_entity.id
_entity.type
_entity.pdbx_description
1 polymer ?
#
loop_
_entity_poly.entity_id
_entity_poly.type
_entity_poly.pdbx_seq_one_letter_code
_entity_poly.pdbx_strand_id
1 'polypeptide(L)'
;MKMLIAFGLLFSTPLYAEEVVSSLYNCTHKDTSLVRQVMITHQYPGCHVTYIKTDETGNKTSKVLWRAKNSTNYCDNKGFDFVEETLQKKYGWVCVDENNK
;
A
#
# COMPACT_ATOMS: atom_id res chain seq x y z
N MET A 1 -21.64 42.79 36.70
CA MET A 1 -21.15 42.37 35.38
C MET A 1 -19.90 41.52 35.61
N LYS A 2 -19.92 40.21 35.31
CA LYS A 2 -19.50 39.58 34.03
C LYS A 2 -18.05 39.99 33.71
N MET A 3 -17.06 39.11 33.61
CA MET A 3 -17.02 37.84 32.86
C MET A 3 -15.96 36.90 33.47
N LEU A 4 -16.30 35.63 33.65
CA LEU A 4 -15.32 34.55 33.85
C LEU A 4 -14.75 34.18 32.47
N ILE A 5 -13.47 34.41 32.25
CA ILE A 5 -12.78 33.95 31.03
C ILE A 5 -12.44 32.48 31.23
N ALA A 6 -13.27 31.61 30.69
CA ALA A 6 -12.94 30.20 30.55
C ALA A 6 -11.93 30.03 29.40
N PHE A 7 -10.69 29.68 29.74
CA PHE A 7 -9.66 29.27 28.78
C PHE A 7 -10.07 27.92 28.19
N GLY A 8 -10.72 27.94 27.03
CA GLY A 8 -10.99 26.74 26.25
C GLY A 8 -9.66 26.15 25.76
N LEU A 9 -9.26 25.02 26.33
CA LEU A 9 -8.19 24.20 25.79
C LEU A 9 -8.60 23.74 24.38
N LEU A 10 -8.01 24.36 23.36
CA LEU A 10 -8.03 23.85 21.99
C LEU A 10 -7.22 22.55 21.99
N PHE A 11 -7.88 21.43 22.26
CA PHE A 11 -7.31 20.12 22.02
C PHE A 11 -7.14 19.95 20.51
N SER A 12 -5.97 20.30 19.99
CA SER A 12 -5.54 19.91 18.65
C SER A 12 -5.41 18.40 18.62
N THR A 13 -6.46 17.72 18.15
CA THR A 13 -6.37 16.30 17.84
C THR A 13 -5.26 16.13 16.80
N PRO A 14 -4.24 15.28 17.05
CA PRO A 14 -3.28 14.94 16.01
C PRO A 14 -4.05 14.35 14.83
N LEU A 15 -3.91 14.97 13.66
CA LEU A 15 -4.43 14.44 12.41
C LEU A 15 -3.56 13.22 12.06
N TYR A 16 -3.90 12.06 12.62
CA TYR A 16 -3.27 10.82 12.21
C TYR A 16 -3.67 10.57 10.76
N ALA A 17 -2.70 10.58 9.86
CA ALA A 17 -2.90 10.17 8.49
C ALA A 17 -3.28 8.69 8.50
N GLU A 18 -4.54 8.39 8.20
CA GLU A 18 -5.06 7.03 8.08
C GLU A 18 -4.36 6.32 6.92
N GLU A 19 -3.92 5.08 7.17
CA GLU A 19 -3.37 4.24 6.11
C GLU A 19 -4.52 3.58 5.33
N VAL A 20 -4.59 3.85 4.03
CA VAL A 20 -5.60 3.30 3.13
C VAL A 20 -4.90 2.44 2.07
N VAL A 21 -5.31 1.18 1.94
CA VAL A 21 -4.83 0.32 0.85
C VAL A 21 -5.54 0.73 -0.43
N SER A 22 -4.82 1.40 -1.34
CA SER A 22 -5.38 1.86 -2.62
C SER A 22 -5.55 0.71 -3.60
N SER A 23 -4.56 -0.18 -3.69
CA SER A 23 -4.60 -1.37 -4.55
C SER A 23 -3.98 -2.59 -3.86
N LEU A 24 -4.53 -3.76 -4.18
CA LEU A 24 -4.01 -5.05 -3.72
C LEU A 24 -3.99 -6.03 -4.89
N TYR A 25 -2.83 -6.16 -5.52
CA TYR A 25 -2.62 -7.12 -6.58
C TYR A 25 -2.31 -8.49 -6.00
N ASN A 26 -3.07 -9.50 -6.40
CA ASN A 26 -2.75 -10.90 -6.18
C ASN A 26 -2.26 -11.52 -7.48
N CYS A 27 -1.06 -12.07 -7.43
CA CYS A 27 -0.37 -12.60 -8.59
C CYS A 27 -0.10 -14.09 -8.42
N THR A 28 -0.44 -14.86 -9.44
CA THR A 28 -0.17 -16.31 -9.54
C THR A 28 0.70 -16.60 -10.76
N HIS A 29 1.37 -17.75 -10.76
CA HIS A 29 2.18 -18.20 -11.88
C HIS A 29 1.72 -19.59 -12.31
N LYS A 30 1.58 -19.83 -13.62
CA LYS A 30 1.04 -21.11 -14.13
C LYS A 30 1.90 -22.32 -13.75
N ASP A 31 3.21 -22.12 -13.57
CA ASP A 31 4.18 -23.19 -13.36
C ASP A 31 4.49 -23.45 -11.87
N THR A 32 3.89 -22.71 -10.93
CA THR A 32 4.17 -22.87 -9.49
C THR A 32 2.94 -22.59 -8.63
N SER A 33 2.84 -23.21 -7.44
CA SER A 33 1.83 -22.86 -6.43
C SER A 33 2.13 -21.58 -5.64
N LEU A 34 3.25 -20.91 -5.94
CA LEU A 34 3.69 -19.72 -5.22
C LEU A 34 2.75 -18.55 -5.52
N VAL A 35 2.48 -17.73 -4.50
CA VAL A 35 1.66 -16.51 -4.62
C VAL A 35 2.51 -15.29 -4.32
N ARG A 36 2.28 -14.20 -5.06
CA ARG A 36 2.86 -12.89 -4.81
C ARG A 36 1.76 -11.86 -4.63
N GLN A 37 1.98 -10.91 -3.72
CA GLN A 37 1.08 -9.78 -3.57
C GLN A 37 1.86 -8.47 -3.67
N VAL A 38 1.25 -7.47 -4.32
CA VAL A 38 1.74 -6.08 -4.33
C VAL A 38 0.67 -5.21 -3.72
N MET A 39 0.96 -4.63 -2.56
CA MET A 39 0.05 -3.78 -1.81
C MET A 39 0.53 -2.33 -1.90
N ILE A 40 -0.32 -1.46 -2.43
CA ILE A 40 -0.09 -0.02 -2.48
C ILE A 40 -0.92 0.61 -1.35
N THR A 41 -0.24 1.32 -0.45
CA THR A 41 -0.88 1.95 0.71
C THR A 41 -0.58 3.44 0.69
N HIS A 42 -1.64 4.24 0.77
CA HIS A 42 -1.57 5.69 0.93
C HIS A 42 -1.65 6.05 2.40
N GLN A 43 -0.86 7.04 2.80
CA GLN A 43 -0.86 7.63 4.13
C GLN A 43 -0.68 9.14 3.98
N TYR A 44 -1.75 9.85 3.59
CA TYR A 44 -1.63 11.21 3.07
C TYR A 44 -0.85 12.17 4.01
N PRO A 45 0.19 12.88 3.51
CA PRO A 45 0.54 13.01 2.10
C PRO A 45 1.53 11.95 1.55
N GLY A 46 1.90 10.92 2.31
CA GLY A 46 2.82 9.85 1.93
C GLY A 46 2.18 8.56 1.41
N CYS A 47 3.02 7.56 1.13
CA CYS A 47 2.63 6.22 0.70
C CYS A 47 3.79 5.22 0.81
N HIS A 48 3.48 3.93 0.65
CA HIS A 48 4.46 2.91 0.35
C HIS A 48 3.90 1.76 -0.50
N VAL A 49 4.79 1.02 -1.15
CA VAL A 49 4.48 -0.22 -1.87
C VAL A 49 5.18 -1.38 -1.18
N THR A 50 4.40 -2.37 -0.77
CA THR A 50 4.89 -3.59 -0.11
C THR A 50 4.72 -4.78 -1.04
N TYR A 51 5.81 -5.53 -1.23
CA TYR A 51 5.80 -6.79 -1.95
C TYR A 51 5.83 -7.96 -0.99
N ILE A 52 4.89 -8.88 -1.13
CA ILE A 52 4.70 -10.03 -0.25
C ILE A 52 4.90 -11.31 -1.07
N LYS A 53 5.69 -12.23 -0.54
CA LYS A 53 5.91 -13.56 -1.10
C LYS A 53 5.33 -14.59 -0.15
N THR A 54 4.47 -15.45 -0.67
CA THR A 54 4.01 -16.66 0.01
C THR A 54 4.79 -17.85 -0.54
N ASP A 55 5.35 -18.68 0.35
CA ASP A 55 5.99 -19.93 -0.02
C ASP A 55 4.98 -21.08 -0.14
N GLU A 56 5.46 -22.28 -0.48
CA GLU A 56 4.62 -23.47 -0.70
C GLU A 56 3.91 -23.95 0.57
N THR A 57 4.41 -23.56 1.75
CA THR A 57 3.84 -23.91 3.06
C THR A 57 2.88 -22.82 3.57
N GLY A 58 2.69 -21.74 2.82
CA GLY A 58 1.84 -20.63 3.20
C GLY A 58 2.53 -19.55 4.04
N ASN A 59 3.82 -19.67 4.33
CA ASN A 59 4.53 -18.64 5.08
C ASN A 59 4.73 -17.39 4.23
N LYS A 60 4.51 -16.23 4.85
CA LYS A 60 4.60 -14.93 4.17
C LYS A 60 5.86 -14.18 4.58
N THR A 61 6.57 -13.66 3.61
CA THR A 61 7.64 -12.68 3.80
C THR A 61 7.29 -11.40 3.05
N SER A 62 7.60 -10.23 3.64
CA SER A 62 7.25 -8.93 3.05
C SER A 62 8.45 -8.00 2.99
N LYS A 63 8.50 -7.16 1.95
CA LYS A 63 9.48 -6.08 1.81
C LYS A 63 8.82 -4.83 1.26
N VAL A 64 9.09 -3.68 1.89
CA VAL A 64 8.75 -2.37 1.31
C VAL A 64 9.74 -2.10 0.17
N LEU A 65 9.22 -1.98 -1.04
CA LEU A 65 10.02 -1.70 -2.24
C LEU A 65 10.20 -0.19 -2.45
N TRP A 66 9.15 0.57 -2.21
CA TRP A 66 9.12 2.01 -2.40
C TRP A 66 8.36 2.70 -1.28
N ARG A 67 8.76 3.93 -0.94
CA ARG A 67 8.10 4.79 0.04
C ARG A 67 8.28 6.24 -0.37
N ALA A 68 7.23 7.03 -0.22
CA ALA A 68 7.28 8.49 -0.35
C ALA A 68 6.62 9.15 0.87
N LYS A 69 7.14 10.31 1.27
CA LYS A 69 6.60 11.07 2.41
C LYS A 69 5.51 12.07 2.02
N ASN A 70 5.56 12.59 0.79
CA ASN A 70 4.74 13.71 0.34
C ASN A 70 4.18 13.49 -1.08
N SER A 71 3.96 12.23 -1.49
CA SER A 71 3.27 11.91 -2.73
C SER A 71 2.63 10.53 -2.62
N THR A 72 1.34 10.41 -2.93
CA THR A 72 0.65 9.12 -3.09
C THR A 72 0.87 8.55 -4.50
N ASN A 73 0.77 9.41 -5.52
CA ASN A 73 0.93 9.06 -6.93
C ASN A 73 2.27 8.38 -7.24
N TYR A 74 3.33 8.69 -6.48
CA TYR A 74 4.62 8.02 -6.63
C TYR A 74 4.48 6.49 -6.42
N CYS A 75 3.75 6.07 -5.38
CA CYS A 75 3.57 4.64 -5.12
C CYS A 75 2.58 3.99 -6.08
N ASP A 76 1.57 4.71 -6.55
CA ASP A 76 0.65 4.20 -7.57
C ASP A 76 1.42 3.85 -8.85
N ASN A 77 2.22 4.80 -9.35
CA ASN A 77 3.06 4.57 -10.53
C ASN A 77 4.07 3.44 -10.30
N LYS A 78 4.81 3.46 -9.18
CA LYS A 78 5.81 2.42 -8.90
C LYS A 78 5.21 1.03 -8.70
N GLY A 79 4.06 0.96 -8.04
CA GLY A 79 3.35 -0.30 -7.81
C GLY A 79 2.81 -0.87 -9.11
N PHE A 80 2.16 -0.05 -9.93
CA PHE A 80 1.65 -0.43 -11.25
C PHE A 80 2.78 -0.88 -12.18
N ASP A 81 3.84 -0.07 -12.33
CA ASP A 81 5.00 -0.41 -13.17
C ASP A 81 5.63 -1.74 -12.74
N PHE A 82 5.74 -1.99 -11.43
CA PHE A 82 6.30 -3.25 -10.94
C PHE A 82 5.41 -4.45 -11.26
N VAL A 83 4.09 -4.31 -11.12
CA VAL A 83 3.13 -5.36 -11.49
C VAL A 83 3.19 -5.63 -12.99
N GLU A 84 3.06 -4.59 -13.82
CA GLU A 84 2.99 -4.75 -15.28
C GLU A 84 4.33 -5.16 -15.88
N GLU A 85 5.39 -4.37 -15.66
CA GLU A 85 6.66 -4.56 -16.36
C GLU A 85 7.46 -5.72 -15.76
N THR A 86 7.43 -5.87 -14.43
CA THR A 86 8.28 -6.87 -13.76
C THR A 86 7.55 -8.18 -13.54
N LEU A 87 6.41 -8.18 -12.85
CA LEU A 87 5.73 -9.44 -12.54
C LEU A 87 5.09 -10.05 -13.79
N GLN A 88 4.32 -9.27 -14.55
CA GLN A 88 3.60 -9.78 -15.72
C GLN A 88 4.50 -9.96 -16.94
N LYS A 89 5.06 -8.87 -17.50
CA LYS A 89 5.81 -8.93 -18.77
C LYS A 89 7.12 -9.70 -18.65
N LYS A 90 7.92 -9.44 -17.62
CA LYS A 90 9.25 -10.05 -17.46
C LYS A 90 9.21 -11.43 -16.83
N TYR A 91 8.37 -11.64 -15.81
CA TYR A 91 8.36 -12.88 -15.03
C TYR A 91 7.14 -13.78 -15.27
N GLY A 92 6.20 -13.40 -16.13
CA GLY A 92 5.10 -14.26 -16.54
C GLY A 92 4.02 -14.50 -15.48
N TRP A 93 3.98 -13.69 -14.42
CA TRP A 93 2.90 -13.75 -13.43
C TRP A 93 1.61 -13.20 -14.02
N VAL A 94 0.47 -13.70 -13.54
CA VAL A 94 -0.85 -13.16 -13.84
C VAL A 94 -1.36 -12.48 -12.58
N CYS A 95 -1.60 -11.17 -12.65
CA CYS A 95 -1.97 -10.35 -11.50
C CYS A 95 -3.40 -9.82 -11.65
N VAL A 96 -4.15 -9.80 -10.55
CA VAL A 96 -5.51 -9.24 -10.45
C VAL A 96 -5.55 -8.30 -9.26
N ASP A 97 -6.03 -7.07 -9.47
CA ASP A 97 -6.30 -6.13 -8.38
C ASP A 97 -7.61 -6.50 -7.68
N GLU A 98 -7.55 -6.80 -6.38
CA GLU A 98 -8.74 -7.16 -5.60
C GLU A 98 -9.63 -5.96 -5.27
N ASN A 99 -9.07 -4.74 -5.29
CA ASN A 99 -9.83 -3.54 -5.00
C ASN A 99 -10.63 -3.00 -6.21
N ASN A 100 -10.36 -3.51 -7.42
CA ASN A 100 -11.00 -3.11 -8.68
C ASN A 100 -11.76 -4.27 -9.37
N LYS A 101 -12.30 -5.22 -8.58
CA LYS A 101 -13.14 -6.31 -9.11
C LYS A 101 -14.53 -5.85 -9.54
#